data_AF-A0A5R9QLV4-F1
#
_entry.id   AF-A0A5R9QLV4-F1
#
_cell.length_a   1.000
_cell.length_b   1.000
_cell.length_c   1.000
_cell.angle_alpha   90.00
_cell.angle_beta   90.00
_cell.angle_gamma   90.00
#
_symmetry.space_group_name_H-M   'P 1'
#
loop_
_entity.id
_entity.type
_entity.pdbx_description
1 polymer ?
#
loop_
_entity_poly.entity_id
_entity_poly.type
_entity_poly.pdbx_seq_one_letter_code
_entity_poly.pdbx_strand_id
1 'polypeptide(L)'
;MIEERVRTLVRFIGATKLAETTAITERQRWQTVATNRKVKARIEDLEELLRVFPQYELWLLKGDVDPARGQVAPGYEEADAKLAAPSAG
;
A
#
# COMPACT_ATOMS: atom_id res chain seq x y z
N MET A 1 -1.87 -11.89 5.02
CA MET A 1 -2.02 -11.25 6.34
C MET A 1 -2.05 -9.74 6.17
N ILE A 2 -2.87 -9.01 6.93
CA ILE A 2 -2.98 -7.53 6.85
C ILE A 2 -1.60 -6.86 6.99
N GLU A 3 -0.79 -7.32 7.95
CA GLU A 3 0.53 -6.73 8.20
C GLU A 3 1.45 -6.77 6.97
N GLU A 4 1.51 -7.88 6.24
CA GLU A 4 2.32 -7.97 5.01
C GLU A 4 1.84 -7.01 3.91
N ARG A 5 0.52 -6.76 3.84
CA ARG A 5 -0.08 -5.80 2.90
C ARG A 5 0.26 -4.37 3.27
N VAL A 6 0.20 -4.03 4.56
CA VAL A 6 0.69 -2.74 5.08
C VAL A 6 2.15 -2.53 4.69
N ARG A 7 3.02 -3.51 4.94
CA ARG A 7 4.46 -3.39 4.58
C ARG A 7 4.67 -3.22 3.09
N THR A 8 3.92 -3.97 2.28
CA THR A 8 3.96 -3.87 0.81
C THR A 8 3.56 -2.49 0.34
N LEU A 9 2.45 -1.95 0.86
CA LEU A 9 1.99 -0.62 0.50
C LEU A 9 2.98 0.47 0.92
N VAL A 10 3.53 0.36 2.13
CA VAL A 10 4.52 1.33 2.63
C VAL A 10 5.77 1.35 1.75
N ARG A 11 6.23 0.18 1.28
CA ARG A 11 7.35 0.10 0.32
C ARG A 11 7.00 0.70 -1.04
N PHE A 12 5.79 0.44 -1.54
CA PHE A 12 5.32 0.95 -2.82
C PHE A 12 5.19 2.47 -2.83
N ILE A 13 4.58 3.06 -1.80
CA ILE A 13 4.39 4.52 -1.69
C ILE A 13 5.72 5.21 -1.37
N GLY A 14 6.53 4.60 -0.50
CA GLY A 14 7.80 5.14 -0.04
C GLY A 14 7.67 5.97 1.24
N ALA A 15 8.66 5.81 2.13
CA ALA A 15 8.65 6.42 3.47
C ALA A 15 8.64 7.96 3.47
N THR A 16 9.25 8.59 2.47
CA THR A 16 9.27 10.06 2.34
C THR A 16 7.87 10.60 2.05
N LYS A 17 7.19 10.06 1.03
CA LYS A 17 5.84 10.48 0.66
C LYS A 17 4.85 10.26 1.81
N LEU A 18 4.95 9.12 2.50
CA LEU A 18 4.10 8.86 3.67
C LEU A 18 4.31 9.89 4.78
N ALA A 19 5.55 10.28 5.06
CA ALA A 19 5.84 11.31 6.06
C ALA A 19 5.29 12.70 5.67
N GLU A 20 5.15 12.99 4.38
CA GLU A 20 4.61 14.26 3.88
C GLU A 20 3.08 14.29 3.85
N THR A 21 2.44 13.14 3.63
CA THR A 21 0.98 13.06 3.42
C THR A 21 0.18 12.59 4.64
N THR A 22 0.81 11.84 5.54
CA THR A 22 0.17 11.32 6.76
C THR A 22 0.41 12.25 7.95
N ALA A 23 -0.37 12.05 9.02
CA ALA A 23 -0.12 12.72 10.29
C ALA A 23 1.17 12.22 10.98
N ILE A 24 1.65 11.03 10.61
CA ILE A 24 2.92 10.46 11.09
C ILE A 24 4.05 11.03 10.24
N THR A 25 4.62 12.14 10.70
CA THR A 25 5.70 12.86 10.01
C THR A 25 7.06 12.16 10.13
N GLU A 26 7.18 11.17 11.03
CA GLU A 26 8.43 10.46 11.23
C GLU A 26 8.72 9.49 10.08
N ARG A 27 9.47 9.94 9.07
CA ARG A 27 9.95 9.09 7.96
C ARG A 27 10.58 7.77 8.44
N GLN A 28 11.33 7.79 9.55
CA GLN A 28 11.96 6.60 10.11
C GLN A 28 10.94 5.55 10.58
N ARG A 29 9.75 5.97 11.03
CA ARG A 29 8.66 5.05 11.37
C ARG A 29 8.25 4.25 10.14
N TRP A 30 7.99 4.93 9.03
CA TRP A 30 7.62 4.29 7.76
C TRP A 30 8.74 3.39 7.22
N GLN A 31 10.00 3.79 7.34
CA GLN A 31 11.13 2.90 7.01
C GLN A 31 11.16 1.64 7.86
N THR A 32 10.89 1.77 9.16
CA THR A 32 10.86 0.63 10.10
C THR A 32 9.72 -0.32 9.76
N VAL A 33 8.51 0.20 9.51
CA VAL A 33 7.36 -0.59 9.04
C VAL A 33 7.70 -1.30 7.73
N ALA A 34 8.35 -0.62 6.78
CA ALA A 34 8.75 -1.23 5.52
C ALA A 34 9.78 -2.36 5.68
N THR A 35 10.77 -2.24 6.56
CA THR A 35 11.98 -3.09 6.52
C THR A 35 12.15 -4.02 7.71
N ASN A 36 11.73 -3.60 8.89
CA ASN A 36 12.00 -4.34 10.12
C ASN A 36 10.84 -5.27 10.48
N ARG A 37 10.98 -6.55 10.15
CA ARG A 37 9.97 -7.59 10.44
C ARG A 37 9.80 -7.89 11.94
N LYS A 38 10.74 -7.46 12.79
CA LYS A 38 10.63 -7.63 14.25
C LYS A 38 9.68 -6.58 14.87
N VAL A 39 9.45 -5.47 14.18
CA VAL A 39 8.56 -4.39 14.64
C VAL A 39 7.23 -4.52 13.92
N LYS A 40 6.16 -4.79 14.66
CA LYS A 40 4.81 -4.87 14.10
C LYS A 40 4.33 -3.51 13.61
N ALA A 41 3.55 -3.53 12.53
CA ALA A 41 2.73 -2.38 12.16
C ALA A 41 1.72 -2.11 13.28
N ARG A 42 1.55 -0.83 13.64
CA ARG A 42 0.55 -0.42 14.61
C ARG A 42 -0.81 -0.22 13.94
N ILE A 43 -1.84 -0.13 14.76
CA ILE A 43 -3.17 0.26 14.30
C ILE A 43 -3.13 1.68 13.74
N GLU A 44 -2.42 2.62 14.37
CA GLU A 44 -2.35 4.00 13.88
C GLU A 44 -1.66 4.09 12.50
N ASP A 45 -0.66 3.22 12.24
CA ASP A 45 -0.01 3.16 10.93
C ASP A 45 -1.02 2.69 9.85
N LEU A 46 -1.91 1.76 10.18
CA LEU A 46 -2.96 1.27 9.29
C LEU A 46 -4.05 2.33 9.07
N GLU A 47 -4.52 2.97 10.14
CA GLU A 47 -5.56 4.02 10.06
C GLU A 47 -5.11 5.18 9.16
N GLU A 48 -3.86 5.61 9.28
CA GLU A 48 -3.30 6.65 8.42
C GLU A 48 -3.24 6.23 6.96
N LEU A 49 -2.90 4.97 6.67
CA LEU A 49 -2.91 4.44 5.31
C LEU A 49 -4.33 4.40 4.72
N LEU A 50 -5.32 3.96 5.51
CA LEU A 50 -6.72 3.93 5.09
C LEU A 50 -7.28 5.33 4.84
N ARG A 51 -6.91 6.29 5.69
CA ARG A 51 -7.35 7.69 5.61
C ARG A 51 -6.77 8.41 4.40
N VAL A 52 -5.47 8.25 4.15
CA VAL A 52 -4.76 9.00 3.10
C VAL A 52 -4.82 8.28 1.75
N PHE A 53 -4.94 6.95 1.74
CA PHE A 53 -4.98 6.14 0.53
C PHE A 53 -6.18 5.17 0.51
N PRO A 54 -7.42 5.70 0.48
CA PRO A 54 -8.63 4.88 0.53
C PRO A 54 -8.79 3.94 -0.67
N GLN A 55 -8.09 4.19 -1.78
CA GLN A 55 -8.08 3.29 -2.94
C GLN A 55 -7.47 1.91 -2.64
N TYR A 56 -6.72 1.77 -1.54
CA TYR A 56 -6.14 0.49 -1.13
C TYR A 56 -6.90 -0.17 0.03
N GLU A 57 -8.03 0.37 0.48
CA GLU A 57 -8.75 -0.09 1.67
C GLU A 57 -9.17 -1.57 1.57
N LEU A 58 -9.87 -1.92 0.48
CA LEU A 58 -10.37 -3.29 0.27
C LEU A 58 -9.21 -4.29 0.25
N TRP A 59 -8.12 -3.91 -0.43
CA TRP A 59 -6.93 -4.73 -0.51
C TRP A 59 -6.22 -4.84 0.84
N LEU A 60 -6.06 -3.75 1.59
CA LEU A 60 -5.42 -3.75 2.91
C LEU A 60 -6.19 -4.63 3.90
N LEU A 61 -7.52 -4.53 3.95
CA LEU A 61 -8.36 -5.20 4.93
C LEU A 61 -8.72 -6.63 4.53
N LYS A 62 -9.16 -6.84 3.29
CA LYS A 62 -9.66 -8.15 2.81
C LYS A 62 -8.63 -8.85 1.92
N GLY A 63 -7.88 -8.10 1.12
CA GLY A 63 -6.96 -8.67 0.13
C GLY A 63 -7.57 -8.78 -1.25
N ASP A 64 -8.80 -8.30 -1.39
CA ASP A 64 -9.53 -8.25 -2.63
C ASP A 64 -9.29 -6.90 -3.32
N VAL A 65 -9.60 -6.86 -4.61
CA VAL A 65 -9.60 -5.63 -5.41
C VAL A 65 -10.96 -5.51 -6.10
N ASP A 66 -11.41 -4.27 -6.28
CA ASP A 66 -12.58 -3.92 -7.08
C ASP A 66 -12.25 -2.65 -7.89
N PRO A 67 -11.55 -2.81 -9.03
CA PRO A 67 -11.10 -1.69 -9.86
C PRO A 67 -12.27 -0.82 -10.36
N ALA A 68 -13.44 -1.42 -10.58
CA ALA A 68 -14.65 -0.69 -11.01
C ALA A 68 -15.13 0.33 -9.95
N ARG A 69 -14.78 0.10 -8.68
CA ARG A 69 -15.06 1.02 -7.57
C ARG A 69 -13.83 1.81 -7.12
N GLY A 70 -12.74 1.78 -7.89
CA GLY A 70 -11.47 2.44 -7.54
C GLY A 70 -10.70 1.77 -6.40
N GLN A 71 -11.05 0.53 -6.04
CA GLN A 71 -10.36 -0.24 -5.00
C GLN A 71 -9.32 -1.14 -5.67
N VAL A 72 -8.05 -0.79 -5.55
CA VAL A 72 -6.95 -1.43 -6.28
C VAL A 72 -5.87 -1.94 -5.34
N ALA A 73 -4.97 -2.76 -5.87
CA ALA A 73 -3.74 -3.14 -5.20
C ALA A 73 -2.58 -2.22 -5.66
N PRO A 74 -1.53 -2.03 -4.84
CA PRO A 74 -0.31 -1.37 -5.30
C PRO A 74 0.26 -2.09 -6.54
N GLY A 75 0.60 -1.33 -7.59
CA GLY A 75 1.10 -1.85 -8.86
C GLY A 75 0.03 -2.39 -9.83
N TYR A 76 -1.27 -2.23 -9.53
CA TYR A 76 -2.34 -2.70 -10.43
C TYR A 76 -2.26 -2.10 -11.84
N GLU A 77 -1.95 -0.81 -11.97
CA GLU A 77 -1.79 -0.14 -13.27
C GLU A 77 -0.65 -0.74 -14.12
N GLU A 78 0.45 -1.16 -13.50
CA GLU A 78 1.59 -1.79 -14.19
C GLU A 78 1.27 -3.21 -14.66
N ALA A 79 0.38 -3.92 -13.95
CA ALA A 79 -0.07 -5.26 -14.32
C ALA A 79 -1.12 -5.22 -15.44
N ASP A 80 -2.06 -4.28 -15.36
CA ASP A 80 -3.11 -4.08 -16.37
C ASP A 80 -2.51 -3.66 -17.73
N ALA A 81 -1.52 -2.76 -17.71
CA ALA A 81 -0.77 -2.34 -18.90
C ALA A 81 -0.02 -3.51 -19.59
N LYS A 82 0.44 -4.50 -18.82
CA LYS A 82 1.11 -5.71 -19.38
C LYS A 82 0.12 -6.72 -19.96
N LEU A 83 -1.11 -6.78 -19.44
CA LEU A 83 -2.19 -7.61 -19.99
C LEU A 83 -2.77 -7.03 -21.29
N ALA A 84 -2.78 -5.71 -21.42
CA ALA A 84 -3.24 -5.01 -22.63
C ALA A 84 -2.25 -5.08 -23.81
N ALA A 85 -1.01 -5.56 -23.59
CA ALA A 85 -0.05 -5.83 -24.66
C ALA A 85 -0.21 -7.29 -25.13
N PRO A 86 -0.84 -7.57 -26.28
CA PRO A 86 -0.85 -8.92 -26.81
C PRO A 86 0.56 -9.26 -27.30
N SER A 87 1.22 -10.21 -26.64
CA SER A 87 2.24 -11.02 -27.31
C SER A 87 1.53 -11.89 -28.34
N ALA A 88 1.31 -11.31 -29.52
CA ALA A 88 1.08 -12.07 -30.74
C ALA A 88 2.45 -12.52 -31.25
N GLY A 89 2.76 -13.80 -31.06
CA GLY A 89 3.85 -14.52 -31.69
C GLY A 89 3.31 -15.76 -32.37
#